data_AF-A0A956DVL9-F1
#
_entry.id   AF-A0A956DVL9-F1
#
_cell.length_a   1.000
_cell.length_b   1.000
_cell.length_c   1.000
_cell.angle_alpha   90.00
_cell.angle_beta   90.00
_cell.angle_gamma   90.00
#
_symmetry.space_group_name_H-M   'P 1'
#
loop_
_entity.id
_entity.type
_entity.pdbx_description
1 polymer ?
#
loop_
_entity_poly.entity_id
_entity_poly.type
_entity_poly.pdbx_seq_one_letter_code
_entity_poly.pdbx_strand_id
1 'polypeptide(L)'
;MPPVEPNKGSTARDQLANERTFLAWVRTGLGLIGVGVVLAKLAPTEGEVTQAGGLGFILWGAVVNVYAIVRYRKVAALLSQGQYQTAMRGPIALAVLGLLAAVAAILLVVF
;
A
#
# COMPACT_ATOMS: atom_id res chain seq x y z
N MET A 1 -17.28 -14.11 -3.39
CA MET A 1 -16.21 -13.99 -2.37
C MET A 1 -15.34 -15.24 -2.51
N PRO A 2 -14.01 -15.15 -2.39
CA PRO A 2 -13.17 -16.36 -2.41
C PRO A 2 -13.54 -17.27 -1.21
N PRO A 3 -13.44 -18.60 -1.34
CA PRO A 3 -13.79 -19.54 -0.28
C PRO A 3 -12.87 -19.38 0.95
N VAL A 4 -13.43 -19.65 2.12
CA VAL A 4 -12.69 -19.73 3.39
C VAL A 4 -12.14 -21.14 3.51
N GLU A 5 -10.82 -21.27 3.60
CA GLU A 5 -10.17 -22.58 3.76
C GLU A 5 -9.68 -22.80 5.19
N PRO A 6 -9.78 -24.03 5.73
CA PRO A 6 -9.20 -24.35 7.04
C PRO A 6 -7.68 -24.20 7.02
N ASN A 7 -7.12 -23.51 8.01
CA ASN A 7 -5.68 -23.43 8.21
C ASN A 7 -5.18 -24.73 8.83
N LYS A 8 -4.56 -25.58 8.00
CA LYS A 8 -3.94 -26.86 8.42
C LYS A 8 -2.48 -26.70 8.87
N GLY A 9 -1.92 -25.48 8.79
CA GLY A 9 -0.52 -25.17 9.09
C GLY A 9 -0.30 -24.60 10.49
N SER A 10 0.93 -24.15 10.75
CA SER A 10 1.29 -23.47 12.00
C SER A 10 0.78 -22.02 12.01
N THR A 11 -0.25 -21.75 12.81
CA THR A 11 -0.81 -20.41 12.99
C THR A 11 0.24 -19.38 13.42
N ALA A 12 1.18 -19.76 14.30
CA ALA A 12 2.26 -18.89 14.75
C ALA A 12 3.19 -18.47 13.60
N ARG A 13 3.54 -19.40 12.71
CA ARG A 13 4.35 -19.11 11.52
C ARG A 13 3.63 -18.16 10.57
N ASP A 14 2.34 -18.41 10.35
CA ASP A 14 1.54 -17.61 9.41
C ASP A 14 1.28 -16.20 9.96
N GLN A 15 1.13 -16.05 11.28
CA GLN A 15 1.02 -14.74 11.94
C GLN A 15 2.31 -13.92 11.78
N LEU A 16 3.48 -14.54 12.00
CA LEU A 16 4.78 -13.88 11.77
C LEU A 16 4.98 -13.51 10.29
N ALA A 17 4.51 -14.36 9.37
CA ALA A 17 4.54 -14.03 7.95
C ALA A 17 3.65 -12.82 7.63
N ASN A 18 2.45 -12.74 8.22
CA ASN A 18 1.54 -11.61 8.06
C ASN A 18 2.17 -10.30 8.61
N GLU A 19 2.87 -10.35 9.75
CA GLU A 19 3.62 -9.21 10.29
C GLU A 19 4.72 -8.74 9.35
N ARG A 20 5.51 -9.65 8.76
CA ARG A 20 6.53 -9.30 7.77
C ARG A 20 5.92 -8.62 6.53
N THR A 21 4.81 -9.15 6.02
CA THR A 21 4.11 -8.54 4.88
C THR A 21 3.57 -7.17 5.26
N PHE A 22 2.98 -7.01 6.44
CA PHE A 22 2.53 -5.71 6.96
C PHE A 22 3.66 -4.68 6.99
N LEU A 23 4.81 -5.03 7.58
CA LEU A 23 5.97 -4.13 7.65
C LEU A 23 6.53 -3.78 6.26
N ALA A 24 6.48 -4.71 5.30
CA ALA A 24 6.85 -4.43 3.92
C ALA A 24 5.91 -3.38 3.28
N TRP A 25 4.60 -3.49 3.49
CA TRP A 25 3.64 -2.49 3.00
C TRP A 25 3.83 -1.13 3.66
N VAL A 26 4.07 -1.09 4.98
CA VAL A 26 4.35 0.16 5.71
C VAL A 26 5.60 0.83 5.15
N ARG A 27 6.67 0.08 4.91
CA ARG A 27 7.90 0.59 4.30
C ARG A 27 7.63 1.23 2.94
N THR A 28 6.89 0.55 2.07
CA THR A 28 6.54 1.09 0.75
C THR A 28 5.70 2.36 0.87
N GLY A 29 4.69 2.37 1.74
CA GLY A 29 3.85 3.55 1.97
C GLY A 29 4.63 4.75 2.51
N LEU A 30 5.56 4.53 3.45
CA LEU A 30 6.44 5.59 3.96
C LEU A 30 7.42 6.10 2.89
N GLY A 31 7.96 5.21 2.05
CA GLY A 31 8.80 5.60 0.91
C GLY A 31 8.06 6.51 -0.07
N LEU A 32 6.80 6.18 -0.40
CA LEU A 32 5.95 7.00 -1.26
C LEU A 32 5.67 8.38 -0.66
N ILE A 33 5.38 8.44 0.65
CA ILE A 33 5.20 9.71 1.36
C ILE A 33 6.48 10.54 1.31
N GLY A 34 7.64 9.91 1.57
CA GLY A 34 8.94 10.59 1.50
C GLY A 34 9.22 11.19 0.12
N VAL A 35 9.00 10.41 -0.96
CA VAL A 35 9.12 10.89 -2.34
C VAL A 35 8.16 12.06 -2.60
N GLY A 36 6.90 11.96 -2.17
CA GLY A 36 5.93 13.03 -2.34
C GLY A 36 6.30 14.32 -1.60
N VAL A 37 6.87 14.21 -0.40
CA VAL A 37 7.38 15.37 0.36
C VAL A 37 8.57 16.02 -0.34
N VAL A 38 9.52 15.22 -0.82
CA VAL A 38 10.68 15.70 -1.61
C VAL A 38 10.17 16.45 -2.86
N LEU A 39 9.23 15.88 -3.61
CA LEU A 39 8.64 16.53 -4.79
C LEU A 39 7.91 17.83 -4.43
N ALA A 40 7.14 17.85 -3.33
CA ALA A 40 6.41 19.05 -2.91
C ALA A 40 7.31 20.18 -2.38
N LYS A 41 8.51 19.86 -1.89
CA LYS A 41 9.41 20.82 -1.21
C LYS A 41 10.62 21.25 -2.04
N LEU A 42 11.16 20.37 -2.88
CA LEU A 42 12.38 20.62 -3.65
C LEU A 42 12.11 21.01 -5.10
N ALA A 43 10.84 20.98 -5.53
CA ALA A 43 10.47 21.52 -6.83
C ALA A 43 10.63 23.05 -6.83
N PRO A 44 11.37 23.62 -7.80
CA PRO A 44 11.44 25.06 -7.96
C PRO A 44 10.04 25.63 -8.20
N THR A 45 9.78 26.79 -7.59
CA THR A 45 8.50 27.44 -7.26
C THR A 45 7.50 27.67 -8.42
N GLU A 46 7.77 27.23 -9.65
CA GLU A 46 7.04 27.64 -10.86
C GLU A 46 6.01 26.63 -11.37
N GLY A 47 5.83 25.47 -10.72
CA GLY A 47 4.90 24.43 -11.17
C GLY A 47 3.84 24.05 -10.14
N GLU A 48 2.63 24.61 -10.24
CA GLU A 48 1.43 24.15 -9.51
C GLU A 48 1.24 22.62 -9.67
N VAL A 49 1.64 22.11 -10.84
CA VAL A 49 1.62 20.71 -11.22
C VAL A 49 2.58 19.83 -10.39
N THR A 50 3.75 20.34 -9.99
CA THR A 50 4.71 19.57 -9.17
C THR A 50 4.26 19.45 -7.72
N GLN A 51 3.61 20.49 -7.19
CA GLN A 51 2.96 20.43 -5.87
C GLN A 51 1.80 19.43 -5.87
N ALA A 52 0.96 19.45 -6.92
CA ALA A 52 -0.13 18.49 -7.07
C ALA A 52 0.38 17.04 -7.16
N GLY A 53 1.46 16.80 -7.92
CA GLY A 53 2.10 15.49 -8.00
C GLY A 53 2.65 15.01 -6.66
N GLY A 54 3.37 15.86 -5.93
CA GLY A 54 3.88 15.56 -4.59
C GLY A 54 2.77 15.22 -3.59
N LEU A 55 1.69 16.00 -3.57
CA LEU A 55 0.51 15.71 -2.75
C LEU A 55 -0.13 14.37 -3.14
N GLY A 56 -0.21 14.06 -4.43
CA GLY A 56 -0.69 12.77 -4.94
C GLY A 56 0.10 11.59 -4.37
N PHE A 57 1.43 11.66 -4.38
CA PHE A 57 2.30 10.61 -3.80
C PHE A 57 2.12 10.47 -2.28
N ILE A 58 1.95 11.57 -1.55
CA ILE A 58 1.68 11.54 -0.10
C ILE A 58 0.35 10.84 0.18
N LEU A 59 -0.72 11.24 -0.51
CA LEU A 59 -2.04 10.62 -0.35
C LEU A 59 -2.00 9.15 -0.73
N TRP A 60 -1.32 8.81 -1.81
CA TRP A 60 -1.17 7.43 -2.25
C TRP A 60 -0.43 6.56 -1.21
N GLY A 61 0.69 7.05 -0.67
CA GLY A 61 1.42 6.37 0.40
C GLY A 61 0.61 6.24 1.71
N ALA A 62 -0.26 7.21 2.01
CA ALA A 62 -1.20 7.12 3.12
C ALA A 62 -2.25 6.01 2.90
N VAL A 63 -2.82 5.92 1.70
CA VAL A 63 -3.76 4.84 1.31
C VAL A 63 -3.10 3.47 1.45
N VAL A 64 -1.85 3.33 0.99
CA VAL A 64 -1.08 2.08 1.13
C VAL A 64 -0.90 1.69 2.60
N ASN A 65 -0.57 2.65 3.48
CA ASN A 65 -0.43 2.40 4.91
C ASN A 65 -1.76 1.99 5.58
N VAL A 66 -2.85 2.70 5.28
CA VAL A 66 -4.18 2.35 5.81
C VAL A 66 -4.59 0.96 5.35
N TYR A 67 -4.36 0.63 4.07
CA TYR A 67 -4.61 -0.71 3.56
C TYR A 67 -3.78 -1.78 4.28
N ALA A 68 -2.50 -1.51 4.56
CA ALA A 68 -1.63 -2.43 5.30
C ALA A 68 -2.26 -2.79 6.65
N ILE A 69 -2.75 -1.79 7.40
CA ILE A 69 -3.38 -1.97 8.71
C ILE A 69 -4.67 -2.80 8.58
N VAL A 70 -5.55 -2.42 7.64
CA VAL A 70 -6.82 -3.13 7.43
C VAL A 70 -6.58 -4.59 7.04
N ARG A 71 -5.64 -4.84 6.13
CA ARG A 71 -5.28 -6.18 5.69
C ARG A 71 -4.66 -6.99 6.83
N TYR A 72 -3.73 -6.43 7.58
CA TYR A 72 -3.11 -7.10 8.72
C TYR A 72 -4.17 -7.58 9.72
N ARG A 73 -5.08 -6.69 10.12
CA ARG A 73 -6.15 -7.01 11.08
C ARG A 73 -7.10 -8.08 10.55
N LYS A 74 -7.49 -7.99 9.28
CA LYS A 74 -8.39 -8.97 8.66
C LYS A 74 -7.75 -10.37 8.60
N VAL A 75 -6.48 -10.44 8.19
CA VAL A 75 -5.76 -11.72 8.11
C VAL A 75 -5.48 -12.28 9.50
N ALA A 76 -5.07 -11.46 10.47
CA ALA A 76 -4.87 -11.87 11.86
C ALA A 76 -6.15 -12.45 12.49
N ALA A 77 -7.30 -11.82 12.26
CA ALA A 77 -8.59 -12.31 12.74
C ALA A 77 -8.94 -13.69 12.15
N LEU A 78 -8.75 -13.88 10.84
CA LEU A 78 -9.00 -15.16 10.18
C LEU A 78 -8.05 -16.26 10.68
N LEU A 79 -6.75 -15.94 10.81
CA LEU A 79 -5.75 -16.89 11.32
C LEU A 79 -6.05 -17.32 12.77
N SER A 80 -6.54 -16.41 13.61
CA SER A 80 -6.95 -16.73 14.99
C SER A 80 -8.13 -17.71 15.05
N GLN A 81 -8.96 -17.75 14.01
CA GLN A 81 -10.09 -18.68 13.88
C GLN A 81 -9.67 -20.00 13.20
N GLY A 82 -8.38 -20.20 12.92
CA GLY A 82 -7.89 -21.35 12.17
C GLY A 82 -8.40 -21.37 10.73
N GLN A 83 -8.69 -20.19 10.15
CA GLN A 83 -9.24 -20.04 8.80
C GLN A 83 -8.37 -19.10 7.97
N TYR A 84 -8.43 -19.22 6.65
CA TYR A 84 -7.72 -18.33 5.72
C TYR A 84 -8.59 -18.02 4.49
N GLN A 85 -8.48 -16.79 3.98
CA GLN A 85 -9.09 -16.39 2.70
C GLN A 85 -8.04 -15.79 1.77
N THR A 86 -7.93 -16.34 0.56
CA THR A 86 -7.06 -15.82 -0.49
C THR A 86 -7.62 -14.52 -1.06
N ALA A 87 -7.30 -13.39 -0.45
CA ALA A 87 -7.66 -12.07 -0.96
C ALA A 87 -6.64 -11.58 -1.99
N MET A 88 -6.79 -12.01 -3.25
CA MET A 88 -5.86 -11.69 -4.36
C MET A 88 -6.14 -10.31 -5.00
N ARG A 89 -7.40 -9.87 -5.00
CA ARG A 89 -7.83 -8.64 -5.73
C ARG A 89 -7.35 -7.33 -5.10
N GLY A 90 -7.31 -7.25 -3.77
CA GLY A 90 -6.96 -6.03 -3.04
C GLY A 90 -5.53 -5.52 -3.28
N PRO A 91 -4.49 -6.35 -3.06
CA PRO A 91 -3.11 -5.93 -3.27
C PRO A 91 -2.82 -5.56 -4.73
N ILE A 92 -3.38 -6.31 -5.67
CA ILE A 92 -3.20 -6.08 -7.12
C ILE A 92 -3.86 -4.76 -7.53
N ALA A 93 -5.09 -4.49 -7.09
CA ALA A 93 -5.79 -3.25 -7.41
C ALA A 93 -5.03 -2.03 -6.90
N LEU A 94 -4.51 -2.08 -5.66
CA LEU A 94 -3.67 -1.00 -5.13
C LEU A 94 -2.35 -0.86 -5.89
N ALA A 95 -1.67 -1.96 -6.22
CA ALA A 95 -0.44 -1.88 -7.00
C ALA A 95 -0.67 -1.20 -8.36
N VAL A 96 -1.75 -1.57 -9.06
CA VAL A 96 -2.12 -1.00 -10.36
C VAL A 96 -2.50 0.48 -10.24
N LEU A 97 -3.37 0.83 -9.29
CA LEU A 97 -3.77 2.23 -9.07
C LEU A 97 -2.59 3.12 -8.68
N GLY A 98 -1.66 2.60 -7.88
CA GLY A 98 -0.45 3.31 -7.51
C GLY A 98 0.49 3.53 -8.67
N LEU A 99 0.63 2.52 -9.53
CA LEU A 99 1.40 2.63 -10.77
C LEU A 99 0.79 3.69 -11.69
N LEU A 100 -0.53 3.67 -11.89
CA LEU A 100 -1.23 4.65 -12.72
C LEU A 100 -1.10 6.07 -12.16
N ALA A 101 -1.24 6.24 -10.83
CA ALA A 101 -1.04 7.54 -10.17
C ALA A 101 0.40 8.05 -10.34
N ALA A 102 1.40 7.15 -10.21
CA ALA A 102 2.80 7.51 -10.43
C ALA A 102 3.08 7.92 -11.88
N VAL A 103 2.56 7.17 -12.86
CA VAL A 103 2.71 7.52 -14.29
C VAL A 103 2.03 8.85 -14.60
N ALA A 104 0.81 9.07 -14.11
CA ALA A 104 0.10 10.33 -14.32
C ALA A 104 0.85 11.52 -13.71
N ALA A 105 1.38 11.37 -12.50
CA ALA A 105 2.19 12.40 -11.85
C ALA A 105 3.48 12.70 -12.63
N ILE A 106 4.15 11.68 -13.18
CA ILE A 106 5.35 11.87 -14.00
C ILE A 106 5.00 12.59 -15.30
N LEU A 107 3.94 12.18 -16.01
CA LEU A 107 3.51 12.83 -17.25
C LEU A 107 3.16 14.30 -17.02
N LEU A 108 2.45 14.60 -15.94
CA LEU A 108 2.12 15.97 -15.53
C LEU A 108 3.36 16.82 -15.21
N VAL A 109 4.41 16.22 -14.66
CA VAL A 109 5.65 16.96 -14.35
C VAL A 109 6.53 17.17 -15.60
N VAL A 110 6.47 16.24 -16.56
CA VAL A 110 7.35 16.25 -17.75
C VAL A 110 6.77 17.05 -18.92
N PHE A 111 5.45 17.05 -19.09
CA PHE A 111 4.74 17.71 -20.18
C PHE A 111 3.92 18.90 -19.70
#